data_AF-A0A373PZP6-F1
#
_entry.id   AF-A0A373PZP6-F1
#
_cell.length_a   1.000
_cell.length_b   1.000
_cell.length_c   1.000
_cell.angle_alpha   90.00
_cell.angle_beta   90.00
_cell.angle_gamma   90.00
#
_symmetry.space_group_name_H-M   'P 1'
#
loop_
_entity.id
_entity.type
_entity.pdbx_description
1 polymer ?
#
loop_
_entity_poly.entity_id
_entity_poly.type
_entity_poly.pdbx_seq_one_letter_code
_entity_poly.pdbx_strand_id
1 'polypeptide(L)'
;MAAMRTSVGRLYMLFDACLPKNEKVKKRLNICKITESNEYNELKNYTPFAKQFEKIFSIDKLSEYDAEKLGEMVTVIPKIIPLVEHINNAITYGNALELTEKDIPDFTSVKSVDDLMAKLKIDSSTPNVTNITADNFMAIFSNKTVKYPTEALKTISASDIENPVDAVKRNLNNTTYCIKAADVKAIQDTYATRISEIKSKLDSIKNEKWKLRRRKWLYIGIAIIILTAINSFELLSMSNLRGLNSLSTVLLMLYFFIG
;
A
#
# COMPACT_ATOMS: atom_id res chain seq x y z
N MET A 1 26.91 4.25 36.99
CA MET A 1 28.17 4.17 36.24
C MET A 1 28.34 2.70 35.86
N ALA A 2 28.21 2.33 34.58
CA ALA A 2 28.31 0.94 34.17
C ALA A 2 29.73 0.39 34.44
N ALA A 3 29.83 -0.79 35.05
CA ALA A 3 31.11 -1.40 35.37
C ALA A 3 31.79 -1.91 34.08
N MET A 4 33.03 -1.48 33.82
CA MET A 4 33.81 -1.96 32.67
C MET A 4 34.13 -3.44 32.83
N ARG A 5 33.95 -4.20 31.74
CA ARG A 5 34.07 -5.66 31.72
C ARG A 5 35.52 -6.08 31.53
N THR A 6 36.30 -5.35 30.73
CA THR A 6 37.69 -5.70 30.45
C THR A 6 38.69 -5.00 31.37
N SER A 7 39.87 -5.63 31.56
CA SER A 7 41.00 -5.02 32.27
C SER A 7 41.47 -3.72 31.60
N VAL A 8 41.39 -3.66 30.27
CA VAL A 8 41.74 -2.47 29.47
C VAL A 8 40.77 -1.32 29.74
N GLY A 9 39.47 -1.60 29.74
CA GLY A 9 38.44 -0.60 30.05
C GLY A 9 38.57 -0.03 31.48
N ARG A 10 38.87 -0.89 32.46
CA ARG A 10 39.13 -0.48 33.84
C ARG A 10 40.39 0.38 33.97
N LEU A 11 41.45 0.05 33.23
CA LEU A 11 42.69 0.83 33.18
C LEU A 11 42.44 2.25 32.65
N TYR A 12 41.70 2.38 31.55
CA TYR A 12 41.37 3.70 31.00
C TYR A 12 40.44 4.52 31.89
N MET A 13 39.57 3.88 32.68
CA MET A 13 38.77 4.56 33.69
C MET A 13 39.65 5.16 34.80
N LEU A 14 40.67 4.44 35.24
CA LEU A 14 41.66 4.95 36.21
C LEU A 14 42.49 6.09 35.60
N PHE A 15 42.93 5.94 34.35
CA PHE A 15 43.66 7.01 33.67
C PHE A 15 42.83 8.27 33.46
N ASP A 16 41.53 8.15 33.19
CA ASP A 16 40.62 9.29 33.06
C ASP A 16 40.43 9.99 34.42
N ALA A 17 40.37 9.24 35.52
CA ALA A 17 40.33 9.81 36.87
C ALA A 17 41.62 10.58 37.23
N CYS A 18 42.78 10.12 36.77
CA CYS A 18 44.06 10.79 37.01
C CYS A 18 44.36 11.93 36.01
N LEU A 19 43.86 11.83 34.77
CA LEU A 19 44.14 12.74 33.66
C LEU A 19 42.85 13.15 32.92
N PRO A 20 41.90 13.82 33.60
CA PRO A 20 40.55 14.07 33.06
C PRO A 20 40.49 15.00 31.85
N LYS A 21 41.56 15.76 31.61
CA LYS A 21 41.70 16.67 30.45
C LYS A 21 42.41 16.03 29.26
N ASN A 22 42.84 14.76 29.38
CA ASN A 22 43.57 14.09 28.30
C ASN A 22 42.61 13.50 27.27
N GLU A 23 42.55 14.13 26.10
CA GLU A 23 41.64 13.76 25.03
C GLU A 23 41.86 12.32 24.52
N LYS A 24 43.11 11.85 24.44
CA LYS A 24 43.44 10.48 23.99
C LYS A 24 42.90 9.44 24.97
N VAL A 25 43.03 9.70 26.27
CA VAL A 25 42.50 8.83 27.34
C VAL A 25 40.97 8.80 27.27
N LYS A 26 40.33 9.97 27.16
CA LYS A 26 38.87 10.09 27.06
C LYS A 26 38.30 9.39 25.82
N LYS A 27 38.96 9.54 24.65
CA LYS A 27 38.61 8.85 23.40
C LYS A 27 38.67 7.34 23.57
N ARG A 28 39.79 6.80 24.08
CA ARG A 28 39.95 5.35 24.30
C ARG A 28 38.95 4.81 25.32
N LEU A 29 38.69 5.55 26.39
CA LEU A 29 37.68 5.19 27.38
C LEU A 29 36.28 5.11 26.76
N ASN A 30 35.89 6.08 25.95
CA ASN A 30 34.57 6.09 25.30
C ASN A 30 34.42 4.96 24.28
N ILE A 31 35.46 4.66 23.49
CA ILE A 31 35.45 3.47 22.61
C ILE A 31 35.23 2.21 23.43
N CYS A 32 35.97 2.02 24.54
CA CYS A 32 35.80 0.84 25.39
C CYS A 32 34.37 0.77 25.98
N LYS A 33 33.82 1.89 26.45
CA LYS A 33 32.44 1.97 26.96
C LYS A 33 31.42 1.54 25.91
N ILE A 34 31.61 1.98 24.66
CA ILE A 34 30.75 1.60 23.53
C ILE A 34 30.90 0.11 23.25
N THR A 35 32.11 -0.37 22.98
CA THR A 35 32.32 -1.75 22.52
C THR A 35 32.00 -2.80 23.58
N GLU A 36 32.12 -2.45 24.85
CA GLU A 36 31.80 -3.34 25.97
C GLU A 36 30.32 -3.26 26.42
N SER A 37 29.53 -2.33 25.87
CA SER A 37 28.11 -2.21 26.24
C SER A 37 27.30 -3.37 25.65
N ASN A 38 26.22 -3.75 26.33
CA ASN A 38 25.31 -4.78 25.83
C ASN A 38 24.60 -4.28 24.57
N GLU A 39 24.17 -3.03 24.62
CA GLU A 39 23.38 -2.35 23.59
C GLU A 39 24.16 -2.25 22.27
N TYR A 40 25.48 -2.03 22.32
CA TYR A 40 26.33 -2.06 21.13
C TYR A 40 26.44 -3.45 20.53
N ASN A 41 26.59 -4.48 21.38
CA ASN A 41 26.68 -5.87 20.92
C ASN A 41 25.33 -6.38 20.37
N GLU A 42 24.22 -5.96 20.97
CA GLU A 42 22.88 -6.19 20.44
C GLU A 42 22.71 -5.50 19.09
N LEU A 43 23.06 -4.21 19.00
CA LEU A 43 22.97 -3.43 17.76
C LEU A 43 23.85 -4.02 16.64
N LYS A 44 25.05 -4.51 16.97
CA LYS A 44 25.94 -5.20 16.03
C LYS A 44 25.29 -6.44 15.42
N ASN A 45 24.53 -7.19 16.22
CA ASN A 45 23.85 -8.41 15.79
C ASN A 45 22.44 -8.14 15.24
N TYR A 46 21.96 -6.90 15.29
CA TYR A 46 20.62 -6.53 14.85
C TYR A 46 20.55 -6.41 13.32
N THR A 47 20.07 -7.46 12.67
CA THR A 47 20.04 -7.62 11.21
C THR A 47 19.43 -6.42 10.46
N PRO A 48 18.31 -5.82 10.91
CA PRO A 48 17.71 -4.69 10.21
C PRO A 48 18.62 -3.46 10.08
N PHE A 49 19.58 -3.31 11.00
CA PHE A 49 20.49 -2.16 11.06
C PHE A 49 21.92 -2.49 10.61
N ALA A 50 22.21 -3.73 10.20
CA ALA A 50 23.57 -4.19 9.91
C ALA A 50 24.33 -3.29 8.92
N LYS A 51 23.67 -2.85 7.83
CA LYS A 51 24.28 -1.98 6.82
C LYS A 51 24.68 -0.61 7.36
N GLN A 52 23.89 -0.04 8.26
CA GLN A 52 24.13 1.25 8.89
C GLN A 52 25.17 1.11 10.00
N PHE A 53 25.13 -0.01 10.74
CA PHE A 53 26.13 -0.34 11.75
C PHE A 53 27.54 -0.39 11.16
N GLU A 54 27.77 -1.13 10.07
CA GLU A 54 29.09 -1.21 9.46
C GLU A 54 29.62 0.16 9.01
N LYS A 55 28.73 1.02 8.52
CA LYS A 55 29.07 2.36 8.02
C LYS A 55 29.39 3.37 9.12
N ILE A 56 28.76 3.26 10.29
CA ILE A 56 28.77 4.30 11.34
C ILE A 56 29.47 3.84 12.61
N PHE A 57 29.27 2.58 13.00
CA PHE A 57 29.62 2.04 14.32
C PHE A 57 30.65 0.91 14.28
N SER A 58 31.22 0.59 13.12
CA SER A 58 32.38 -0.32 13.04
C SER A 58 33.55 0.22 13.86
N ILE A 59 34.40 -0.67 14.37
CA ILE A 59 35.53 -0.29 15.24
C ILE A 59 36.47 0.71 14.55
N ASP A 60 36.68 0.54 13.25
CA ASP A 60 37.49 1.46 12.45
C ASP A 60 36.86 2.84 12.40
N LYS A 61 35.53 2.92 12.17
CA LYS A 61 34.79 4.18 12.17
C LYS A 61 34.77 4.85 13.54
N LEU A 62 34.54 4.11 14.62
CA LEU A 62 34.63 4.63 15.99
C LEU A 62 36.01 5.26 16.28
N SER A 63 37.07 4.74 15.68
CA SER A 63 38.43 5.26 15.87
C SER A 63 38.69 6.58 15.13
N GLU A 64 37.87 6.94 14.13
CA GLU A 64 37.96 8.19 13.37
C GLU A 64 37.37 9.39 14.15
N TYR A 65 36.36 9.17 14.98
CA TYR A 65 35.65 10.23 15.71
C TYR A 65 36.45 10.84 16.87
N ASP A 66 36.14 12.09 17.23
CA ASP A 66 36.69 12.76 18.41
C ASP A 66 36.05 12.27 19.72
N ALA A 67 36.60 12.71 20.85
CA ALA A 67 36.15 12.27 22.17
C ALA A 67 34.73 12.76 22.54
N GLU A 68 34.30 13.92 22.03
CA GLU A 68 32.96 14.47 22.29
C GLU A 68 31.90 13.66 21.55
N LYS A 69 32.12 13.41 20.26
CA LYS A 69 31.20 12.63 19.42
C LYS A 69 31.07 11.20 19.89
N LEU A 70 32.17 10.59 20.34
CA LEU A 70 32.12 9.28 21.00
C LEU A 70 31.34 9.32 22.32
N GLY A 71 31.38 10.45 23.04
CA GLY A 71 30.55 10.68 24.22
C GLY A 71 29.06 10.69 23.89
N GLU A 72 28.67 11.34 22.79
CA GLU A 72 27.29 11.29 22.27
C GLU A 72 26.89 9.87 21.86
N MET A 73 27.77 9.12 21.19
CA MET A 73 27.44 7.75 20.76
C MET A 73 27.12 6.82 21.92
N VAL A 74 27.79 6.97 23.07
CA VAL A 74 27.46 6.23 24.31
C VAL A 74 25.99 6.44 24.71
N THR A 75 25.42 7.61 24.47
CA THR A 75 24.02 7.93 24.82
C THR A 75 23.03 7.62 23.70
N VAL A 76 23.46 7.67 22.43
CA VAL A 76 22.59 7.40 21.27
C VAL A 76 22.37 5.90 21.04
N ILE A 77 23.42 5.08 21.15
CA ILE A 77 23.37 3.64 20.81
C ILE A 77 22.17 2.91 21.44
N PRO A 78 21.85 3.08 22.74
CA PRO A 78 20.70 2.43 23.37
C PRO A 78 19.34 2.79 22.75
N LYS A 79 19.24 3.92 22.03
CA LYS A 79 18.00 4.41 21.41
C LYS A 79 17.82 3.92 19.97
N ILE A 80 18.85 3.37 19.33
CA ILE A 80 18.80 3.04 17.90
C ILE A 80 17.87 1.87 17.62
N ILE A 81 17.96 0.76 18.36
CA ILE A 81 17.07 -0.40 18.17
C ILE A 81 15.60 0.02 18.37
N PRO A 82 15.22 0.67 19.49
CA PRO A 82 13.87 1.18 19.66
C PRO A 82 13.39 2.07 18.51
N LEU A 83 14.26 2.96 18.00
CA LEU A 83 13.92 3.82 16.86
C LEU A 83 13.63 2.99 15.60
N VAL A 84 14.49 2.03 15.25
CA VAL A 84 14.30 1.19 14.06
C VAL A 84 13.02 0.36 14.17
N GLU A 85 12.73 -0.18 15.35
CA GLU A 85 11.46 -0.87 15.62
C GLU A 85 10.26 0.06 15.45
N HIS A 86 10.33 1.28 15.98
CA HIS A 86 9.29 2.30 15.80
C HIS A 86 9.08 2.67 14.32
N ILE A 87 10.16 2.79 13.54
CA ILE A 87 10.06 3.04 12.10
C ILE A 87 9.36 1.87 11.41
N ASN A 88 9.74 0.63 11.71
CA ASN A 88 9.13 -0.57 11.13
C ASN A 88 7.63 -0.69 11.51
N ASN A 89 7.29 -0.37 12.75
CA ASN A 89 5.92 -0.31 13.21
C ASN A 89 5.13 0.80 12.51
N ALA A 90 5.73 1.97 12.29
CA ALA A 90 5.09 3.05 11.55
C ALA A 90 4.95 2.74 10.05
N ILE A 91 5.89 2.00 9.44
CA ILE A 91 5.76 1.49 8.06
C ILE A 91 4.57 0.56 7.98
N THR A 92 4.42 -0.32 8.97
CA THR A 92 3.36 -1.34 8.96
C THR A 92 2.00 -0.76 9.33
N TYR A 93 1.89 0.07 10.36
CA TYR A 93 0.61 0.46 10.97
C TYR A 93 0.41 1.98 11.13
N GLY A 94 1.36 2.76 10.66
CA GLY A 94 1.47 4.17 11.03
C GLY A 94 1.65 5.14 9.88
N ASN A 95 2.19 6.30 10.23
CA ASN A 95 2.33 7.46 9.36
C ASN A 95 3.66 7.50 8.57
N ALA A 96 4.37 6.38 8.40
CA ALA A 96 5.70 6.42 7.80
C ALA A 96 5.70 6.94 6.34
N LEU A 97 4.54 6.98 5.69
CA LEU A 97 4.34 7.60 4.38
C LEU A 97 4.65 9.09 4.36
N GLU A 98 4.52 9.79 5.49
CA GLU A 98 4.81 11.22 5.62
C GLU A 98 6.32 11.51 5.70
N LEU A 99 7.15 10.47 5.87
CA LEU A 99 8.59 10.62 5.98
C LEU A 99 9.20 10.97 4.63
N THR A 100 10.23 11.79 4.62
CA THR A 100 10.93 12.25 3.42
C THR A 100 12.44 12.13 3.61
N GLU A 101 13.21 12.47 2.58
CA GLU A 101 14.68 12.45 2.66
C GLU A 101 15.22 13.40 3.75
N LYS A 102 14.47 14.44 4.10
CA LYS A 102 14.82 15.37 5.19
C LYS A 102 14.67 14.76 6.58
N ASP A 103 13.90 13.68 6.69
CA ASP A 103 13.63 12.99 7.95
C ASP A 103 14.58 11.82 8.21
N ILE A 104 15.58 11.62 7.32
CA ILE A 104 16.62 10.61 7.52
C ILE A 104 17.36 10.95 8.82
N PRO A 105 17.36 10.05 9.83
CA PRO A 105 17.99 10.35 11.11
C PRO A 105 19.51 10.31 11.00
N ASP A 106 20.17 11.25 11.65
CA ASP A 106 21.57 11.10 12.02
C ASP A 106 21.66 10.19 13.25
N PHE A 107 22.01 8.93 13.02
CA PHE A 107 22.16 7.92 14.07
C PHE A 107 23.29 8.22 15.05
N THR A 108 24.07 9.28 14.87
CA THR A 108 25.09 9.74 15.81
C THR A 108 24.63 10.90 16.69
N SER A 109 23.40 11.38 16.51
CA SER A 109 22.84 12.54 17.22
C SER A 109 21.61 12.15 18.03
N VAL A 110 21.66 12.39 19.34
CA VAL A 110 20.53 12.12 20.25
C VAL A 110 19.30 12.91 19.81
N LYS A 111 19.51 14.18 19.48
CA LYS A 111 18.45 15.08 19.05
C LYS A 111 17.78 14.57 17.77
N SER A 112 18.56 14.16 16.78
CA SER A 112 18.00 13.65 15.52
C SER A 112 17.18 12.38 15.72
N VAL A 113 17.65 11.48 16.58
CA VAL A 113 16.94 10.24 16.94
C VAL A 113 15.64 10.55 17.67
N ASP A 114 15.68 11.43 18.67
CA ASP A 114 14.50 11.79 19.47
C ASP A 114 13.46 12.58 18.63
N ASP A 115 13.91 13.49 17.76
CA ASP A 115 13.04 14.27 16.87
C ASP A 115 12.28 13.35 15.91
N LEU A 116 12.97 12.35 15.32
CA LEU A 116 12.31 11.36 14.46
C LEU A 116 11.37 10.46 15.28
N MET A 117 11.80 9.99 16.44
CA MET A 117 10.99 9.15 17.31
C MET A 117 9.66 9.81 17.68
N ALA A 118 9.67 11.12 17.94
CA ALA A 118 8.48 11.90 18.26
C ALA A 118 7.55 12.14 17.05
N LYS A 119 8.09 12.11 15.82
CA LYS A 119 7.32 12.27 14.58
C LYS A 119 6.55 11.00 14.20
N LEU A 120 7.08 9.83 14.56
CA LEU A 120 6.50 8.53 14.23
C LEU A 120 5.26 8.24 15.07
N LYS A 121 4.17 7.88 14.41
CA LYS A 121 2.88 7.54 15.03
C LYS A 121 2.31 6.27 14.43
N ILE A 122 1.63 5.51 15.28
CA ILE A 122 0.80 4.38 14.86
C ILE A 122 -0.61 4.92 14.71
N ASP A 123 -1.13 4.86 13.49
CA ASP A 123 -2.38 5.54 13.10
C ASP A 123 -3.56 4.57 13.04
N SER A 124 -3.31 3.29 12.78
CA SER A 124 -4.39 2.33 12.57
C SER A 124 -3.98 0.90 12.94
N SER A 125 -4.98 0.05 13.22
CA SER A 125 -4.78 -1.39 13.37
C SER A 125 -4.63 -2.12 12.03
N THR A 126 -5.03 -1.49 10.93
CA THR A 126 -4.92 -2.08 9.59
C THR A 126 -3.52 -1.87 9.01
N PRO A 127 -2.83 -2.93 8.55
CA PRO A 127 -1.50 -2.78 8.01
C PRO A 127 -1.51 -2.06 6.66
N ASN A 128 -0.58 -1.14 6.46
CA ASN A 128 -0.27 -0.53 5.19
C ASN A 128 0.16 -1.59 4.17
N VAL A 129 -0.13 -1.31 2.90
CA VAL A 129 0.27 -2.16 1.78
C VAL A 129 1.69 -1.76 1.39
N THR A 130 2.69 -2.55 1.78
CA THR A 130 4.11 -2.24 1.63
C THR A 130 4.92 -3.47 1.20
N ASN A 131 6.00 -3.25 0.45
CA ASN A 131 7.06 -4.24 0.21
C ASN A 131 8.37 -3.90 0.95
N ILE A 132 8.34 -2.89 1.82
CA ILE A 132 9.44 -2.54 2.70
C ILE A 132 9.46 -3.52 3.87
N THR A 133 10.56 -4.25 3.97
CA THR A 133 10.93 -5.16 5.04
C THR A 133 11.74 -4.43 6.12
N ALA A 134 11.95 -5.08 7.27
CA ALA A 134 12.81 -4.54 8.32
C ALA A 134 14.24 -4.25 7.82
N ASP A 135 14.80 -5.08 6.95
CA ASP A 135 16.19 -4.95 6.47
C ASP A 135 16.41 -3.83 5.44
N ASN A 136 15.33 -3.27 4.89
CA ASN A 136 15.36 -2.14 3.97
C ASN A 136 14.48 -0.98 4.44
N PHE A 137 14.25 -0.86 5.75
CA PHE A 137 13.41 0.19 6.35
C PHE A 137 13.78 1.61 5.88
N MET A 138 15.07 1.88 5.66
CA MET A 138 15.55 3.18 5.14
C MET A 138 14.98 3.58 3.79
N ALA A 139 14.42 2.64 3.02
CA ALA A 139 13.79 2.94 1.75
C ALA A 139 12.56 3.84 1.92
N ILE A 140 11.89 3.85 3.08
CA ILE A 140 10.72 4.70 3.31
C ILE A 140 11.03 6.20 3.17
N PHE A 141 12.25 6.62 3.47
CA PHE A 141 12.68 8.01 3.37
C PHE A 141 12.95 8.45 1.93
N SER A 142 13.17 7.50 1.00
CA SER A 142 13.48 7.82 -0.38
C SER A 142 12.29 8.45 -1.11
N ASN A 143 12.56 9.46 -1.93
CA ASN A 143 11.58 10.00 -2.87
C ASN A 143 11.13 9.02 -3.95
N LYS A 144 11.89 7.94 -4.20
CA LYS A 144 11.55 6.89 -5.16
C LYS A 144 10.50 5.92 -4.65
N THR A 145 10.23 5.92 -3.35
CA THR A 145 9.24 5.04 -2.74
C THR A 145 7.83 5.55 -3.03
N VAL A 146 7.03 4.72 -3.68
CA VAL A 146 5.64 5.05 -4.03
C VAL A 146 4.79 5.01 -2.76
N LYS A 147 4.23 6.16 -2.40
CA LYS A 147 3.41 6.34 -1.19
C LYS A 147 1.93 6.54 -1.46
N TYR A 148 1.61 6.89 -2.70
CA TYR A 148 0.25 7.14 -3.13
C TYR A 148 -0.20 6.08 -4.14
N PRO A 149 -1.42 5.56 -3.99
CA PRO A 149 -1.93 4.49 -4.86
C PRO A 149 -2.23 4.96 -6.29
N THR A 150 -2.26 6.28 -6.53
CA THR A 150 -2.64 6.87 -7.82
C THR A 150 -1.77 6.38 -8.98
N GLU A 151 -0.48 6.19 -8.75
CA GLU A 151 0.46 5.65 -9.75
C GLU A 151 0.27 4.13 -9.95
N ALA A 152 -0.03 3.40 -8.88
CA ALA A 152 -0.19 1.94 -8.89
C ALA A 152 -1.47 1.48 -9.60
N LEU A 153 -2.49 2.35 -9.65
CA LEU A 153 -3.86 2.01 -10.01
C LEU A 153 -4.36 2.76 -11.26
N LYS A 154 -3.46 3.30 -12.09
CA LYS A 154 -3.82 3.93 -13.38
C LYS A 154 -4.43 2.95 -14.38
N THR A 155 -4.02 1.68 -14.32
CA THR A 155 -4.52 0.59 -15.17
C THR A 155 -5.11 -0.50 -14.29
N ILE A 156 -6.36 -0.32 -13.88
CA ILE A 156 -7.15 -1.32 -13.14
C ILE A 156 -8.05 -2.06 -14.13
N SER A 157 -8.01 -3.39 -14.09
CA SER A 157 -9.01 -4.26 -14.73
C SER A 157 -10.19 -4.55 -13.79
N ALA A 158 -11.30 -5.06 -14.32
CA ALA A 158 -12.46 -5.42 -13.49
C ALA A 158 -12.13 -6.43 -12.38
N SER A 159 -11.18 -7.35 -12.61
CA SER A 159 -10.69 -8.31 -11.62
C SER A 159 -9.84 -7.66 -10.51
N ASP A 160 -9.18 -6.54 -10.80
CA ASP A 160 -8.33 -5.84 -9.83
C ASP A 160 -9.16 -5.06 -8.78
N ILE A 161 -10.47 -4.91 -9.00
CA ILE A 161 -11.41 -4.27 -8.06
C ILE A 161 -11.86 -5.25 -6.97
N GLU A 162 -11.88 -6.55 -7.26
CA GLU A 162 -12.17 -7.58 -6.26
C GLU A 162 -11.01 -7.74 -5.28
N ASN A 163 -9.77 -7.53 -5.72
CA ASN A 163 -8.58 -7.62 -4.87
C ASN A 163 -7.55 -6.52 -5.20
N PRO A 164 -7.73 -5.30 -4.65
CA PRO A 164 -6.89 -4.15 -4.97
C PRO A 164 -5.47 -4.26 -4.40
N VAL A 165 -5.28 -5.03 -3.32
CA VAL A 165 -3.96 -5.24 -2.71
C VAL A 165 -3.05 -6.02 -3.66
N ASP A 166 -3.58 -7.06 -4.30
CA ASP A 166 -2.81 -7.85 -5.27
C ASP A 166 -2.56 -7.10 -6.57
N ALA A 167 -3.46 -6.21 -6.96
CA ALA A 167 -3.24 -5.28 -8.07
C ALA A 167 -2.07 -4.33 -7.80
N VAL A 168 -2.03 -3.73 -6.60
CA VAL A 168 -0.90 -2.88 -6.16
C VAL A 168 0.41 -3.67 -6.20
N LYS A 169 0.44 -4.87 -5.62
CA LYS A 169 1.64 -5.74 -5.62
C LYS A 169 2.11 -6.07 -7.03
N ARG A 170 1.18 -6.39 -7.95
CA ARG A 170 1.50 -6.73 -9.34
C ARG A 170 2.05 -5.52 -10.10
N ASN A 171 1.38 -4.37 -9.98
CA ASN A 171 1.71 -3.18 -10.73
C ASN A 171 2.99 -2.49 -10.22
N LEU A 172 3.28 -2.63 -8.92
CA LEU A 172 4.49 -2.07 -8.29
C LEU A 172 5.56 -3.12 -7.96
N ASN A 173 5.50 -4.31 -8.58
CA ASN A 173 6.47 -5.40 -8.41
C ASN A 173 7.92 -4.90 -8.32
N ASN A 174 8.34 -4.09 -9.30
CA ASN A 174 9.72 -3.64 -9.45
C ASN A 174 10.01 -2.31 -8.74
N THR A 175 9.11 -1.83 -7.89
CA THR A 175 9.23 -0.51 -7.26
C THR A 175 9.01 -0.63 -5.75
N THR A 176 9.78 0.10 -4.96
CA THR A 176 9.55 0.15 -3.52
C THR A 176 8.29 0.97 -3.24
N TYR A 177 7.40 0.46 -2.41
CA TYR A 177 6.15 1.14 -2.08
C TYR A 177 5.73 0.91 -0.63
N CYS A 178 5.01 1.90 -0.09
CA CYS A 178 4.32 1.82 1.19
C CYS A 178 3.09 2.72 1.11
N ILE A 179 1.91 2.12 0.98
CA ILE A 179 0.65 2.81 0.70
C ILE A 179 -0.33 2.55 1.83
N LYS A 180 -1.09 3.58 2.24
CA LYS A 180 -2.04 3.48 3.33
C LYS A 180 -3.19 2.55 2.92
N ALA A 181 -3.56 1.62 3.80
CA ALA A 181 -4.64 0.67 3.51
C ALA A 181 -5.97 1.37 3.22
N ALA A 182 -6.23 2.48 3.92
CA ALA A 182 -7.42 3.31 3.71
C ALA A 182 -7.49 3.88 2.28
N ASP A 183 -6.36 4.29 1.70
CA ASP A 183 -6.32 4.89 0.36
C ASP A 183 -6.56 3.83 -0.73
N VAL A 184 -6.05 2.61 -0.52
CA VAL A 184 -6.34 1.46 -1.39
C VAL A 184 -7.84 1.14 -1.36
N LYS A 185 -8.45 1.14 -0.17
CA LYS A 185 -9.89 0.91 0.00
C LYS A 185 -10.74 2.03 -0.62
N ALA A 186 -10.37 3.28 -0.43
CA ALA A 186 -11.09 4.42 -1.02
C ALA A 186 -11.12 4.36 -2.55
N ILE A 187 -10.02 3.90 -3.16
CA ILE A 187 -9.99 3.67 -4.60
C ILE A 187 -10.88 2.49 -5.00
N GLN A 188 -10.82 1.38 -4.26
CA GLN A 188 -11.72 0.24 -4.49
C GLN A 188 -13.18 0.66 -4.47
N ASP A 189 -13.60 1.40 -3.44
CA ASP A 189 -14.96 1.90 -3.30
C ASP A 189 -15.35 2.79 -4.49
N THR A 190 -14.46 3.71 -4.91
CA THR A 190 -14.68 4.59 -6.07
C THR A 190 -14.91 3.79 -7.36
N TYR A 191 -14.10 2.76 -7.62
CA TYR A 191 -14.25 1.92 -8.81
C TYR A 191 -15.47 1.02 -8.74
N ALA A 192 -15.80 0.47 -7.57
CA ALA A 192 -17.00 -0.32 -7.35
C ALA A 192 -18.27 0.48 -7.66
N THR A 193 -18.32 1.75 -7.24
CA THR A 193 -19.42 2.67 -7.59
C THR A 193 -19.49 2.92 -9.10
N ARG A 194 -18.37 3.17 -9.77
CA ARG A 194 -18.37 3.37 -11.24
C ARG A 194 -18.85 2.15 -12.00
N ILE A 195 -18.46 0.94 -11.56
CA ILE A 195 -18.94 -0.30 -12.16
C ILE A 195 -20.43 -0.48 -11.95
N SER A 196 -20.96 -0.20 -10.75
CA SER A 196 -22.39 -0.33 -10.48
C SER A 196 -23.22 0.69 -11.30
N GLU A 197 -22.70 1.90 -11.52
CA GLU A 197 -23.29 2.89 -12.42
C GLU A 197 -23.30 2.41 -13.89
N ILE A 198 -22.20 1.82 -14.37
CA ILE A 198 -22.14 1.29 -15.75
C ILE A 198 -23.10 0.10 -15.90
N LYS A 199 -23.13 -0.82 -14.93
CA LYS A 199 -24.08 -1.96 -14.94
C LYS A 199 -25.52 -1.47 -14.96
N SER A 200 -25.88 -0.49 -14.14
CA SER A 200 -27.25 0.05 -14.12
C SER A 200 -27.64 0.76 -15.42
N LYS A 201 -26.70 1.48 -16.07
CA LYS A 201 -26.91 2.04 -17.42
C LYS A 201 -27.05 0.96 -18.49
N LEU A 202 -26.27 -0.12 -18.39
CA LEU A 202 -26.38 -1.23 -19.33
C LEU A 202 -27.73 -1.95 -19.19
N ASP A 203 -28.16 -2.19 -17.95
CA ASP A 203 -29.45 -2.82 -17.66
C ASP A 203 -30.63 -1.94 -18.07
N SER A 204 -30.53 -0.61 -17.90
CA SER A 204 -31.56 0.32 -18.37
C SER A 204 -31.69 0.31 -19.89
N ILE A 205 -30.56 0.31 -20.63
CA ILE A 205 -30.54 0.18 -22.10
C ILE A 205 -31.12 -1.17 -22.54
N LYS A 206 -30.75 -2.27 -21.85
CA LYS A 206 -31.28 -3.61 -22.16
C LYS A 206 -32.78 -3.68 -21.95
N ASN A 207 -33.27 -3.12 -20.84
CA ASN A 207 -34.69 -3.03 -20.52
C ASN A 207 -35.45 -2.14 -21.52
N GLU A 208 -34.87 -1.04 -21.96
CA GLU A 208 -35.47 -0.15 -22.96
C GLU A 208 -35.54 -0.82 -24.34
N LYS A 209 -34.46 -1.48 -24.77
CA LYS A 209 -34.47 -2.30 -25.99
C LYS A 209 -35.51 -3.42 -25.92
N TRP A 210 -35.65 -4.07 -24.77
CA TRP A 210 -36.67 -5.09 -24.55
C TRP A 210 -38.09 -4.52 -24.60
N LYS A 211 -38.34 -3.36 -23.96
CA LYS A 211 -39.61 -2.63 -24.05
C LYS A 211 -39.95 -2.24 -25.49
N LEU A 212 -38.97 -1.73 -26.25
CA LEU A 212 -39.15 -1.37 -27.66
C LEU A 212 -39.44 -2.59 -28.52
N ARG A 213 -38.72 -3.70 -28.32
CA ARG A 213 -38.98 -4.97 -29.00
C ARG A 213 -40.41 -5.44 -28.69
N ARG A 214 -40.81 -5.46 -27.42
CA ARG A 214 -42.18 -5.83 -27.01
C ARG A 214 -43.25 -4.93 -27.61
N ARG A 215 -43.05 -3.60 -27.67
CA ARG A 215 -43.97 -2.67 -28.33
C ARG A 215 -44.11 -2.95 -29.83
N LYS A 216 -42.99 -3.11 -30.55
CA LYS A 216 -43.01 -3.44 -31.99
C LYS A 216 -43.77 -4.74 -32.26
N TRP A 217 -43.51 -5.77 -31.46
CA TRP A 217 -44.23 -7.03 -31.55
C TRP A 217 -45.73 -6.85 -31.27
N LEU A 218 -46.11 -6.09 -30.24
CA LEU A 218 -47.51 -5.81 -29.94
C LEU A 218 -48.24 -5.12 -31.11
N TYR A 219 -47.62 -4.15 -31.79
CA TYR A 219 -48.20 -3.52 -32.99
C TYR A 219 -48.35 -4.51 -34.16
N ILE A 220 -47.38 -5.40 -34.37
CA ILE A 220 -47.47 -6.45 -35.40
C ILE A 220 -48.63 -7.40 -35.08
N GLY A 221 -48.77 -7.82 -33.81
CA GLY A 221 -49.89 -8.66 -33.38
C GLY A 221 -51.25 -8.00 -33.60
N ILE A 222 -51.39 -6.71 -33.24
CA ILE A 222 -52.62 -5.94 -33.49
C ILE A 222 -52.91 -5.83 -34.99
N ALA A 223 -51.90 -5.55 -35.82
CA ALA A 223 -52.09 -5.46 -37.28
C ALA A 223 -52.57 -6.79 -37.87
N ILE A 224 -52.05 -7.92 -37.40
CA ILE A 224 -52.50 -9.27 -37.80
C ILE A 224 -53.95 -9.51 -37.40
N ILE A 225 -54.34 -9.16 -36.16
CA ILE A 225 -55.72 -9.31 -35.67
C ILE A 225 -56.68 -8.46 -36.50
N ILE A 226 -56.32 -7.20 -36.80
CA ILE A 226 -57.12 -6.32 -37.66
C ILE A 226 -57.25 -6.90 -39.07
N LEU A 227 -56.16 -7.41 -39.65
CA LEU A 227 -56.20 -8.07 -40.97
C LEU A 227 -57.18 -9.25 -40.97
N THR A 228 -57.15 -10.08 -39.92
CA THR A 228 -58.09 -11.21 -39.80
C THR A 228 -59.53 -10.78 -39.59
N ALA A 229 -59.77 -9.70 -38.82
CA ALA A 229 -61.11 -9.17 -38.58
C ALA A 229 -61.71 -8.54 -39.84
N ILE A 230 -60.93 -7.77 -40.61
CA ILE A 230 -61.37 -7.19 -41.89
C ILE A 230 -61.70 -8.31 -42.89
N ASN A 231 -60.90 -9.38 -42.92
CA ASN A 231 -61.19 -10.54 -43.76
C ASN A 231 -62.50 -11.25 -43.37
N SER A 232 -62.84 -11.30 -42.08
CA SER A 232 -64.11 -11.90 -41.62
C SER A 232 -65.37 -11.11 -42.00
N PHE A 233 -65.22 -9.88 -42.49
CA PHE A 233 -66.32 -9.02 -42.98
C PHE A 233 -66.62 -9.20 -44.50
N GLU A 234 -66.29 -10.36 -45.09
CA GLU A 234 -66.67 -10.77 -46.46
C GLU A 234 -66.23 -9.83 -47.62
N LEU A 235 -65.08 -9.16 -47.50
CA LEU A 235 -64.53 -8.33 -48.59
C LEU A 235 -63.62 -9.09 -49.58
N LEU A 236 -63.39 -10.40 -49.40
CA LEU A 236 -62.45 -11.20 -50.19
C LEU A 236 -63.03 -12.56 -50.62
N SER A 237 -62.61 -13.05 -51.80
CA SER A 237 -63.02 -14.37 -52.31
C SER A 237 -62.60 -15.52 -51.38
N MET A 238 -63.42 -16.57 -51.34
CA MET A 238 -63.29 -17.69 -50.39
C MET A 238 -61.92 -18.42 -50.43
N SER A 239 -61.24 -18.41 -51.59
CA SER A 239 -59.90 -18.99 -51.76
C SER A 239 -58.80 -18.12 -51.12
N ASN A 240 -58.90 -16.80 -51.27
CA ASN A 240 -57.98 -15.84 -50.66
C ASN A 240 -58.14 -15.81 -49.12
N LEU A 241 -59.36 -16.04 -48.64
CA LEU A 241 -59.67 -16.11 -47.20
C LEU A 241 -58.94 -17.25 -46.49
N ARG A 242 -58.89 -18.45 -47.08
CA ARG A 242 -58.19 -19.62 -46.49
C ARG A 242 -56.67 -19.41 -46.47
N GLY A 243 -56.10 -18.87 -47.54
CA GLY A 243 -54.67 -18.56 -47.62
C GLY A 243 -54.24 -17.51 -46.61
N LEU A 244 -55.02 -16.44 -46.44
CA LEU A 244 -54.72 -15.41 -45.44
C LEU A 244 -54.90 -15.90 -44.00
N ASN A 245 -55.92 -16.73 -43.73
CA ASN A 245 -56.11 -17.28 -42.38
C ASN A 245 -54.99 -18.25 -42.00
N SER A 246 -54.48 -19.07 -42.92
CA SER A 246 -53.33 -19.95 -42.65
C SER A 246 -52.04 -19.16 -42.47
N LEU A 247 -51.81 -18.12 -43.29
CA LEU A 247 -50.65 -17.24 -43.15
C LEU A 247 -50.68 -16.48 -41.82
N SER A 248 -51.86 -15.99 -41.43
CA SER A 248 -52.08 -15.31 -40.16
C SER A 248 -51.84 -16.23 -38.96
N THR A 249 -52.32 -17.47 -38.98
CA THR A 249 -52.07 -18.44 -37.91
C THR A 249 -50.59 -18.85 -37.82
N VAL A 250 -49.89 -18.99 -38.94
CA VAL A 250 -48.44 -19.25 -38.95
C VAL A 250 -47.68 -18.03 -38.40
N LEU A 251 -48.07 -16.81 -38.76
CA LEU A 251 -47.46 -15.59 -38.22
C LEU A 251 -47.74 -15.42 -36.72
N LEU A 252 -48.92 -15.78 -36.23
CA LEU A 252 -49.26 -15.80 -34.80
C LEU A 252 -48.50 -16.90 -34.04
N MET A 253 -48.30 -18.08 -34.63
CA MET A 253 -47.46 -19.13 -34.04
C MET A 253 -46.00 -18.66 -33.95
N LEU A 254 -45.44 -18.12 -35.03
CA LEU A 254 -44.09 -17.54 -35.03
C LEU A 254 -43.97 -16.38 -34.02
N TYR A 255 -45.01 -15.57 -33.87
CA TYR A 255 -45.12 -14.51 -32.86
C TYR A 255 -45.00 -15.06 -31.43
N PHE A 256 -45.67 -16.17 -31.12
CA PHE A 256 -45.63 -16.79 -29.79
C PHE A 256 -44.33 -17.56 -29.50
N PHE A 257 -43.65 -18.09 -30.52
CA PHE A 257 -42.42 -18.89 -30.35
C PHE A 257 -41.11 -18.08 -30.41
N ILE A 258 -41.11 -16.86 -30.96
CA ILE A 258 -39.90 -16.02 -31.14
C ILE A 258 -39.81 -14.86 -30.13
N GLY A 259 -40.94 -14.47 -29.51
CA GLY A 259 -40.99 -13.44 -28.45
C GLY A 259 -40.44 -13.92 -27.12
#